data_AF-A0A1G7SJU1-F1
#
_entry.id   AF-A0A1G7SJU1-F1
#
_cell.length_a   1.000
_cell.length_b   1.000
_cell.length_c   1.000
_cell.angle_alpha   90.00
_cell.angle_beta   90.00
_cell.angle_gamma   90.00
#
_symmetry.space_group_name_H-M   'P 1'
#
loop_
_entity.id
_entity.type
_entity.pdbx_description
1 polymer ?
#
loop_
_entity_poly.entity_id
_entity_poly.type
_entity_poly.pdbx_seq_one_letter_code
_entity_poly.pdbx_strand_id
1 'polypeptide(L)'
;MNTKKSTRFEVLYVLGFLFTLIVAFGTFFLGFRMGVNQTEDKYVNLKKSLIVMESNDSSYSQQDLVSFYYVVYQPYLQFKDDYLTRIDSLDNNGNRWADNASMNEIRKSAQDKYDLISSYSVSANSPLLKQAHSDILKSLKLFDEGIDRNISIIGNKQGVQLASSVTSDEFTTNAINYGLRAQNKFYTSMMKWAAKDDQNIPEEYTFNPDTTVKQWNNYSLTLKNKAIADIMLGSNLYVSYMPQDLTAKIDQMISSGKATALNLNSVSSIVKVVTETGAVQGNDFIKWKPTYYASESLPALPFFTE
;
A
#
# COMPACT_ATOMS: atom_id res chain seq x y z
N MET A 1 18.42 50.71 45.12
CA MET A 1 18.00 51.08 43.76
C MET A 1 18.52 50.01 42.81
N ASN A 2 17.65 49.18 42.26
CA ASN A 2 18.02 48.14 41.30
C ASN A 2 17.05 48.19 40.12
N THR A 3 17.54 47.70 38.97
CA THR A 3 16.84 47.44 37.70
C THR A 3 16.92 48.51 36.62
N LYS A 4 17.90 48.37 35.71
CA LYS A 4 17.72 48.60 34.26
C LYS A 4 18.98 48.21 33.46
N LYS A 5 19.29 46.91 33.36
CA LYS A 5 20.22 46.36 32.36
C LYS A 5 19.83 44.91 32.06
N SER A 6 19.12 44.63 30.97
CA SER A 6 19.14 43.29 30.30
C SER A 6 18.34 43.19 28.99
N THR A 7 17.40 44.09 28.66
CA THR A 7 16.45 43.84 27.55
C THR A 7 17.07 43.62 26.16
N ARG A 8 18.26 44.19 25.89
CA ARG A 8 18.95 44.01 24.59
C ARG A 8 19.62 42.65 24.45
N PHE A 9 20.13 42.07 25.54
CA PHE A 9 20.77 40.75 25.50
C PHE A 9 19.75 39.62 25.43
N GLU A 10 18.61 39.77 26.11
CA GLU A 10 17.49 38.83 26.01
C GLU A 10 16.89 38.76 24.60
N VAL A 11 16.70 39.90 23.94
CA VAL A 11 16.22 39.93 22.54
C VAL A 11 17.22 39.25 21.59
N LEU A 12 18.51 39.43 21.81
CA LEU A 12 19.57 38.83 21.00
C LEU A 12 19.65 37.30 21.21
N TYR A 13 19.43 36.83 22.43
CA TYR A 13 19.35 35.41 22.76
C TYR A 13 18.12 34.74 22.13
N VAL A 14 16.95 35.38 22.20
CA VAL A 14 15.72 34.89 21.55
C VAL A 14 15.87 34.83 20.03
N LEU A 15 16.50 35.84 19.41
CA LEU A 15 16.77 35.83 17.97
C LEU A 15 17.73 34.72 17.57
N GLY A 16 18.80 34.51 18.34
CA GLY A 16 19.78 33.44 18.10
C GLY A 16 19.17 32.05 18.26
N PHE A 17 18.31 31.87 19.26
CA PHE A 17 17.57 30.61 19.45
C PHE A 17 16.61 30.33 18.29
N LEU A 18 15.84 31.35 17.85
CA LEU A 18 14.92 31.21 16.72
C LEU A 18 15.65 30.88 15.42
N PHE A 19 16.79 31.54 15.18
CA PHE A 19 17.64 31.26 14.02
C PHE A 19 18.16 29.82 14.04
N THR A 20 18.65 29.35 15.20
CA THR A 20 19.14 27.98 15.36
C THR A 20 18.02 26.96 15.12
N LEU A 21 16.80 27.26 15.57
CA LEU A 21 15.63 26.41 15.34
C LEU A 21 15.32 26.28 13.85
N ILE A 22 15.30 27.40 13.12
CA ILE A 22 15.04 27.43 11.67
C ILE A 22 16.12 26.65 10.90
N VAL A 23 17.39 26.83 11.27
CA VAL A 23 18.51 26.10 10.66
C VAL A 23 18.40 24.60 10.94
N ALA A 24 18.10 24.21 12.19
CA ALA A 24 17.93 22.82 12.57
C ALA A 24 16.80 22.14 11.78
N PHE A 25 15.63 22.78 11.67
CA PHE A 25 14.53 22.27 10.84
C PHE A 25 14.91 22.23 9.35
N GLY A 26 15.58 23.25 8.83
CA GLY A 26 16.08 23.26 7.45
C GLY A 26 17.02 22.09 7.15
N THR A 27 17.97 21.81 8.05
CA THR A 27 18.89 20.67 7.94
C THR A 27 18.19 19.33 8.12
N PHE A 28 17.19 19.24 9.00
CA PHE A 28 16.38 18.04 9.18
C PHE A 28 15.58 17.70 7.91
N PHE A 29 14.90 18.67 7.31
CA PHE A 29 14.16 18.48 6.06
C PHE A 29 15.08 18.17 4.87
N LEU A 30 16.27 18.79 4.81
CA LEU A 30 17.30 18.45 3.82
C LEU A 30 17.83 17.03 4.02
N GLY A 31 18.13 16.63 5.26
CA GLY A 31 18.54 15.27 5.60
C GLY A 31 17.45 14.24 5.31
N PHE A 32 16.19 14.57 5.58
CA PHE A 32 15.03 13.74 5.24
C PHE A 32 14.90 13.55 3.72
N ARG A 33 14.97 14.63 2.93
CA ARG A 33 14.97 14.55 1.46
C ARG A 33 16.17 13.78 0.91
N MET A 34 17.37 13.97 1.46
CA MET A 34 18.56 13.21 1.07
C MET A 34 18.45 11.73 1.45
N GLY A 35 17.81 11.40 2.58
CA GLY A 35 17.51 10.01 2.96
C GLY A 35 16.54 9.34 1.99
N VAL A 36 15.46 10.04 1.61
CA VAL A 36 14.53 9.57 0.57
C VAL A 36 15.29 9.34 -0.76
N ASN A 37 16.12 10.29 -1.17
CA ASN A 37 16.91 10.19 -2.41
C ASN A 37 17.96 9.06 -2.37
N GLN A 38 18.62 8.80 -1.23
CA GLN A 38 19.52 7.64 -1.09
C GLN A 38 18.79 6.31 -1.20
N THR A 39 17.53 6.27 -0.78
CA THR A 39 16.68 5.10 -0.95
C THR A 39 16.36 4.91 -2.45
N GLU A 40 16.07 5.99 -3.17
CA GLU A 40 15.96 6.03 -4.64
C GLU A 40 17.24 5.59 -5.36
N ASP A 41 18.41 6.03 -4.92
CA ASP A 41 19.70 5.60 -5.49
C ASP A 41 19.98 4.10 -5.24
N LYS A 42 19.53 3.55 -4.12
CA LYS A 42 19.56 2.10 -3.86
C LYS A 42 18.66 1.34 -4.84
N TYR A 43 17.49 1.90 -5.19
CA TYR A 43 16.59 1.34 -6.20
C TYR A 43 17.17 1.44 -7.63
N VAL A 44 17.86 2.55 -7.97
CA VAL A 44 18.57 2.70 -9.25
C VAL A 44 19.73 1.71 -9.39
N ASN A 45 20.42 1.40 -8.29
CA ASN A 45 21.46 0.36 -8.29
C ASN A 45 20.88 -1.06 -8.39
N LEU A 46 19.74 -1.36 -7.75
CA LEU A 46 19.00 -2.61 -7.95
C LEU A 46 18.51 -2.78 -9.40
N LYS A 47 18.01 -1.69 -10.00
CA LYS A 47 17.64 -1.62 -11.43
C LYS A 47 18.80 -2.01 -12.34
N LYS A 48 20.04 -1.76 -11.93
CA LYS A 48 21.25 -2.08 -12.71
C LYS A 48 21.75 -3.52 -12.50
N SER A 49 21.55 -4.09 -11.31
CA SER A 49 21.95 -5.47 -11.00
C SER A 49 20.95 -6.55 -11.44
N LEU A 50 19.66 -6.21 -11.58
CA LEU A 50 18.60 -7.15 -11.97
C LEU A 50 18.47 -7.38 -13.48
N ILE A 51 19.26 -6.67 -14.31
CA ILE A 51 19.25 -6.78 -15.78
C ILE A 51 19.90 -8.08 -16.30
N VAL A 52 20.50 -8.91 -15.43
CA VAL A 52 21.41 -10.00 -15.88
C VAL A 52 20.83 -11.42 -15.85
N MET A 53 19.62 -11.67 -15.34
CA MET A 53 19.14 -13.05 -15.19
C MET A 53 17.65 -13.24 -15.52
N GLU A 54 17.36 -13.44 -16.80
CA GLU A 54 16.34 -14.33 -17.38
C GLU A 54 16.26 -14.01 -18.89
N SER A 55 16.04 -15.00 -19.75
CA SER A 55 15.75 -14.72 -21.16
C SER A 55 14.44 -13.92 -21.24
N ASN A 56 14.50 -12.71 -21.80
CA ASN A 56 13.39 -11.74 -21.97
C ASN A 56 12.13 -12.24 -22.71
N ASP A 57 12.07 -13.52 -23.06
CA ASP A 57 11.00 -14.12 -23.87
C ASP A 57 9.91 -14.84 -23.03
N SER A 58 10.09 -14.96 -21.70
CA SER A 58 9.05 -15.54 -20.84
C SER A 58 8.09 -14.47 -20.30
N SER A 59 6.78 -14.69 -20.46
CA SER A 59 5.75 -13.82 -19.89
C SER A 59 5.84 -13.77 -18.37
N TYR A 60 5.72 -12.60 -17.74
CA TYR A 60 5.84 -12.43 -16.29
C TYR A 60 7.19 -12.94 -15.75
N SER A 61 8.31 -12.43 -16.26
CA SER A 61 9.64 -12.75 -15.73
C SER A 61 9.81 -12.24 -14.29
N GLN A 62 10.78 -12.77 -13.55
CA GLN A 62 11.12 -12.25 -12.22
C GLN A 62 11.52 -10.78 -12.30
N GLN A 63 12.26 -10.40 -13.35
CA GLN A 63 12.66 -9.03 -13.61
C GLN A 63 11.45 -8.11 -13.84
N ASP A 64 10.45 -8.55 -14.60
CA ASP A 64 9.22 -7.78 -14.85
C ASP A 64 8.46 -7.51 -13.54
N LEU A 65 8.30 -8.53 -12.69
CA LEU A 65 7.63 -8.40 -11.39
C LEU A 65 8.35 -7.42 -10.47
N VAL A 66 9.68 -7.53 -10.35
CA VAL A 66 10.47 -6.67 -9.47
C VAL A 66 10.53 -5.23 -9.97
N SER A 67 10.70 -5.05 -11.28
CA SER A 67 10.72 -3.71 -11.89
C SER A 67 9.37 -3.03 -11.71
N PHE A 68 8.27 -3.76 -11.96
CA PHE A 68 6.93 -3.25 -11.71
C PHE A 68 6.72 -2.91 -10.23
N TYR A 69 7.17 -3.75 -9.30
CA TYR A 69 7.05 -3.48 -7.88
C TYR A 69 7.68 -2.13 -7.52
N TYR A 70 8.96 -1.93 -7.82
CA TYR A 70 9.66 -0.72 -7.38
C TYR A 70 9.20 0.55 -8.11
N VAL A 71 8.92 0.46 -9.40
CA VAL A 71 8.64 1.66 -10.21
C VAL A 71 7.16 2.04 -10.17
N VAL A 72 6.26 1.07 -10.01
CA VAL A 72 4.82 1.28 -10.12
C VAL A 72 4.10 1.00 -8.81
N TYR A 73 4.25 -0.20 -8.26
CA TYR A 73 3.40 -0.65 -7.16
C TYR A 73 3.79 -0.01 -5.82
N GLN A 74 5.07 0.01 -5.47
CA GLN A 74 5.55 0.58 -4.21
C GLN A 74 5.23 2.08 -4.08
N PRO A 75 5.46 2.95 -5.10
CA PRO A 75 5.04 4.34 -4.99
C PRO A 75 3.53 4.51 -4.83
N TYR A 76 2.74 3.63 -5.45
CA TYR A 76 1.28 3.57 -5.25
C TYR A 76 0.90 3.14 -3.82
N LEU A 77 1.59 2.13 -3.24
CA LEU A 77 1.37 1.72 -1.85
C LEU A 77 1.66 2.86 -0.87
N GLN A 78 2.72 3.63 -1.09
CA GLN A 78 3.03 4.82 -0.29
C GLN A 78 1.87 5.83 -0.33
N PHE A 79 1.31 6.09 -1.51
CA PHE A 79 0.14 6.94 -1.64
C PHE A 79 -1.09 6.35 -0.91
N LYS A 80 -1.34 5.04 -1.03
CA LYS A 80 -2.45 4.37 -0.35
C LYS A 80 -2.34 4.56 1.16
N ASP A 81 -1.16 4.33 1.74
CA ASP A 81 -0.93 4.48 3.16
C ASP A 81 -1.07 5.94 3.60
N ASP A 82 -0.50 6.89 2.85
CA ASP A 82 -0.68 8.33 3.09
C ASP A 82 -2.16 8.71 3.11
N TYR A 83 -2.94 8.25 2.12
CA TYR A 83 -4.37 8.50 2.02
C TYR A 83 -5.12 7.93 3.24
N LEU A 84 -4.91 6.65 3.57
CA LEU A 84 -5.61 5.99 4.67
C LEU A 84 -5.30 6.65 6.02
N THR A 85 -4.02 6.93 6.29
CA THR A 85 -3.60 7.61 7.54
C THR A 85 -4.21 9.00 7.66
N ARG A 86 -4.31 9.74 6.56
CA ARG A 86 -4.88 11.10 6.58
C ARG A 86 -6.38 11.10 6.77
N ILE A 87 -7.09 10.18 6.12
CA ILE A 87 -8.54 10.00 6.33
C ILE A 87 -8.81 9.60 7.78
N ASP A 88 -8.07 8.65 8.34
CA ASP A 88 -8.20 8.25 9.75
C ASP A 88 -7.85 9.41 10.72
N SER A 89 -6.90 10.26 10.35
CA SER A 89 -6.56 11.44 11.16
C SER A 89 -7.66 12.51 11.19
N LEU A 90 -8.45 12.64 10.12
CA LEU A 90 -9.62 13.54 10.09
C LEU A 90 -10.65 13.12 11.15
N ASP A 91 -10.86 11.81 11.30
CA ASP A 91 -11.85 11.28 12.24
C ASP A 91 -11.49 11.58 13.71
N ASN A 92 -10.20 11.68 14.01
CA ASN A 92 -9.68 11.79 15.37
C ASN A 92 -9.33 13.22 15.82
N ASN A 93 -8.95 14.13 14.91
CA ASN A 93 -8.34 15.43 15.26
C ASN A 93 -8.93 16.65 14.50
N GLY A 94 -10.17 16.52 13.99
CA GLY A 94 -10.78 17.46 13.04
C GLY A 94 -10.71 18.94 13.43
N ASN A 95 -9.86 19.69 12.74
CA ASN A 95 -9.91 21.15 12.67
C ASN A 95 -9.83 21.54 11.20
N ARG A 96 -10.70 22.46 10.77
CA ARG A 96 -10.86 22.82 9.36
C ARG A 96 -9.57 23.18 8.61
N TRP A 97 -8.62 23.85 9.28
CA TRP A 97 -7.35 24.22 8.65
C TRP A 97 -6.46 23.00 8.43
N ALA A 98 -6.34 22.14 9.45
CA ALA A 98 -5.57 20.90 9.36
C ALA A 98 -6.20 19.90 8.35
N ASP A 99 -7.53 19.86 8.30
CA ASP A 99 -8.29 19.02 7.37
C ASP A 99 -8.02 19.43 5.92
N ASN A 100 -8.10 20.74 5.62
CA ASN A 100 -7.79 21.27 4.29
C ASN A 100 -6.33 21.05 3.90
N ALA A 101 -5.39 21.21 4.84
CA ALA A 101 -3.98 20.91 4.59
C ALA A 101 -3.81 19.42 4.26
N SER A 102 -4.45 18.53 5.00
CA SER A 102 -4.43 17.08 4.78
C SER A 102 -4.97 16.71 3.39
N MET A 103 -6.08 17.31 2.95
CA MET A 103 -6.63 17.07 1.61
C MET A 103 -5.67 17.53 0.50
N ASN A 104 -5.06 18.71 0.65
CA ASN A 104 -4.05 19.18 -0.30
C ASN A 104 -2.83 18.25 -0.35
N GLU A 105 -2.42 17.69 0.79
CA GLU A 105 -1.31 16.74 0.85
C GLU A 105 -1.66 15.39 0.20
N ILE A 106 -2.88 14.87 0.37
CA ILE A 106 -3.35 13.68 -0.38
C ILE A 106 -3.30 13.94 -1.87
N ARG A 107 -3.86 15.07 -2.32
CA ARG A 107 -3.92 15.45 -3.73
C ARG A 107 -2.52 15.55 -4.34
N LYS A 108 -1.62 16.25 -3.64
CA LYS A 108 -0.23 16.37 -4.05
C LYS A 108 0.47 15.01 -4.13
N SER A 109 0.27 14.15 -3.13
CA SER A 109 0.82 12.79 -3.16
C SER A 109 0.32 12.01 -4.38
N ALA A 110 -0.98 12.09 -4.70
CA ALA A 110 -1.54 11.45 -5.90
C ALA A 110 -0.88 11.93 -7.20
N GLN A 111 -0.70 13.25 -7.35
CA GLN A 111 -0.06 13.88 -8.51
C GLN A 111 1.41 13.49 -8.62
N ASP A 112 2.17 13.62 -7.53
CA ASP A 112 3.61 13.29 -7.48
C ASP A 112 3.84 11.81 -7.85
N LYS A 113 3.00 10.88 -7.34
CA LYS A 113 3.09 9.46 -7.70
C LYS A 113 2.64 9.19 -9.13
N TYR A 114 1.61 9.89 -9.63
CA TYR A 114 1.18 9.76 -11.03
C TYR A 114 2.31 10.13 -11.98
N ASP A 115 2.95 11.29 -11.75
CA ASP A 115 4.03 11.80 -12.60
C ASP A 115 5.23 10.83 -12.58
N LEU A 116 5.60 10.32 -11.41
CA LEU A 116 6.66 9.32 -11.25
C LEU A 116 6.36 8.04 -12.06
N ILE A 117 5.13 7.50 -11.92
CA ILE A 117 4.74 6.20 -12.48
C ILE A 117 4.44 6.28 -13.99
N SER A 118 3.92 7.40 -14.48
CA SER A 118 3.41 7.55 -15.85
C SER A 118 4.48 7.39 -16.93
N SER A 119 5.73 7.73 -16.60
CA SER A 119 6.87 7.63 -17.51
C SER A 119 7.37 6.19 -17.73
N TYR A 120 6.95 5.24 -16.87
CA TYR A 120 7.40 3.86 -16.94
C TYR A 120 6.68 3.08 -18.05
N SER A 121 7.45 2.44 -18.93
CA SER A 121 6.92 1.51 -19.93
C SER A 121 6.99 0.08 -19.41
N VAL A 122 5.82 -0.53 -19.19
CA VAL A 122 5.73 -1.96 -18.83
C VAL A 122 5.99 -2.84 -20.06
N SER A 123 6.73 -3.93 -19.86
CA SER A 123 6.98 -4.95 -20.88
C SER A 123 5.69 -5.48 -21.52
N ALA A 124 5.69 -5.67 -22.84
CA ALA A 124 4.57 -6.24 -23.58
C ALA A 124 4.31 -7.72 -23.23
N ASN A 125 5.34 -8.42 -22.75
CA ASN A 125 5.26 -9.84 -22.36
C ASN A 125 4.51 -10.03 -21.02
N SER A 126 4.17 -8.93 -20.34
CA SER A 126 3.45 -8.96 -19.06
C SER A 126 2.13 -8.16 -19.13
N PRO A 127 1.12 -8.64 -19.88
CA PRO A 127 -0.10 -7.88 -20.15
C PRO A 127 -0.90 -7.54 -18.88
N LEU A 128 -0.92 -8.41 -17.86
CA LEU A 128 -1.56 -8.09 -16.57
C LEU A 128 -0.84 -6.95 -15.83
N LEU A 129 0.49 -6.90 -15.88
CA LEU A 129 1.25 -5.79 -15.29
C LEU A 129 0.97 -4.47 -16.04
N LYS A 130 0.87 -4.53 -17.37
CA LYS A 130 0.51 -3.35 -18.18
C LYS A 130 -0.89 -2.83 -17.83
N GLN A 131 -1.85 -3.75 -17.64
CA GLN A 131 -3.19 -3.38 -17.21
C GLN A 131 -3.19 -2.83 -15.78
N ALA A 132 -2.44 -3.44 -14.85
CA ALA A 132 -2.29 -2.95 -13.47
C ALA A 132 -1.70 -1.53 -13.43
N HIS A 133 -0.70 -1.24 -14.27
CA HIS A 133 -0.14 0.10 -14.44
C HIS A 133 -1.20 1.12 -14.88
N SER A 134 -2.00 0.79 -15.89
CA SER A 134 -3.09 1.66 -16.34
C SER A 134 -4.14 1.89 -15.24
N ASP A 135 -4.48 0.87 -14.48
CA ASP A 135 -5.44 0.98 -13.37
C ASP A 135 -4.87 1.84 -12.22
N ILE A 136 -3.58 1.74 -11.90
CA ILE A 136 -2.92 2.63 -10.92
C ILE A 136 -2.96 4.08 -11.37
N LEU A 137 -2.64 4.36 -12.63
CA LEU A 137 -2.69 5.73 -13.17
C LEU A 137 -4.12 6.30 -13.10
N LYS A 138 -5.14 5.50 -13.45
CA LYS A 138 -6.54 5.90 -13.29
C LYS A 138 -6.91 6.12 -11.83
N SER A 139 -6.47 5.25 -10.92
CA SER A 139 -6.71 5.37 -9.49
C SER A 139 -6.17 6.71 -8.97
N LEU A 140 -4.89 6.99 -9.21
CA LEU A 140 -4.25 8.24 -8.78
C LEU A 140 -4.92 9.47 -9.37
N LYS A 141 -5.29 9.43 -10.66
CA LYS A 141 -5.97 10.54 -11.31
C LYS A 141 -7.36 10.82 -10.71
N LEU A 142 -8.12 9.78 -10.42
CA LEU A 142 -9.44 9.89 -9.81
C LEU A 142 -9.37 10.31 -8.34
N PHE A 143 -8.32 9.93 -7.61
CA PHE A 143 -8.07 10.49 -6.28
C PHE A 143 -7.77 12.00 -6.34
N ASP A 144 -6.91 12.45 -7.27
CA ASP A 144 -6.65 13.88 -7.49
C ASP A 144 -7.96 14.65 -7.76
N GLU A 145 -8.77 14.17 -8.70
CA GLU A 145 -10.05 14.79 -9.07
C GLU A 145 -11.09 14.75 -7.94
N GLY A 146 -11.24 13.60 -7.27
CA GLY A 146 -12.18 13.42 -6.15
C GLY A 146 -11.85 14.31 -4.96
N ILE A 147 -10.57 14.42 -4.63
CA ILE A 147 -10.12 15.27 -3.52
C ILE A 147 -10.25 16.75 -3.89
N ASP A 148 -9.87 17.17 -5.10
CA ASP A 148 -10.02 18.56 -5.56
C ASP A 148 -11.49 19.02 -5.58
N ARG A 149 -12.39 18.12 -6.03
CA ARG A 149 -13.84 18.34 -5.97
C ARG A 149 -14.31 18.53 -4.53
N ASN A 150 -13.87 17.67 -3.61
CA ASN A 150 -14.25 17.79 -2.21
C ASN A 150 -13.71 19.10 -1.64
N ILE A 151 -12.44 19.46 -1.84
CA ILE A 151 -11.87 20.76 -1.45
C ILE A 151 -12.74 21.94 -1.94
N SER A 152 -13.18 21.89 -3.20
CA SER A 152 -13.93 22.99 -3.85
C SER A 152 -15.38 23.15 -3.38
N ILE A 153 -16.02 22.05 -2.96
CA ILE A 153 -17.45 22.04 -2.56
C ILE A 153 -17.62 22.12 -1.03
N ILE A 154 -16.52 22.08 -0.27
CA ILE A 154 -16.56 22.18 1.20
C ILE A 154 -17.01 23.58 1.62
N GLY A 155 -18.28 23.65 2.01
CA GLY A 155 -18.82 24.68 2.91
C GLY A 155 -18.16 24.58 4.30
N ASN A 156 -18.89 24.09 5.32
CA ASN A 156 -18.41 23.99 6.72
C ASN A 156 -18.10 22.55 7.18
N LYS A 157 -17.92 21.59 6.27
CA LYS A 157 -17.62 20.20 6.63
C LYS A 157 -16.21 20.09 7.22
N GLN A 158 -16.04 19.32 8.30
CA GLN A 158 -14.78 19.05 8.96
C GLN A 158 -14.80 17.69 9.67
N GLY A 159 -13.63 17.17 10.02
CA GLY A 159 -13.43 15.88 10.68
C GLY A 159 -14.19 14.74 10.00
N VAL A 160 -14.94 13.97 10.79
CA VAL A 160 -15.72 12.80 10.34
C VAL A 160 -16.67 13.10 9.17
N GLN A 161 -17.27 14.30 9.14
CA GLN A 161 -18.19 14.65 8.04
C GLN A 161 -17.45 14.85 6.72
N LEU A 162 -16.23 15.39 6.79
CA LEU A 162 -15.37 15.53 5.62
C LEU A 162 -14.86 14.15 5.17
N ALA A 163 -14.33 13.35 6.10
CA ALA A 163 -13.86 11.99 5.82
C ALA A 163 -14.96 11.14 5.15
N SER A 164 -16.18 11.19 5.67
CA SER A 164 -17.34 10.50 5.08
C SER A 164 -17.69 11.03 3.68
N SER A 165 -17.57 12.34 3.44
CA SER A 165 -17.85 12.93 2.12
C SER A 165 -16.81 12.51 1.08
N VAL A 166 -15.53 12.49 1.47
CA VAL A 166 -14.44 12.08 0.60
C VAL A 166 -14.51 10.59 0.28
N THR A 167 -14.79 9.74 1.27
CA THR A 167 -14.83 8.28 1.08
C THR A 167 -16.06 7.80 0.31
N SER A 168 -17.18 8.52 0.38
CA SER A 168 -18.40 8.22 -0.40
C SER A 168 -18.46 8.92 -1.76
N ASP A 169 -17.46 9.75 -2.07
CA ASP A 169 -17.33 10.44 -3.35
C ASP A 169 -17.18 9.42 -4.50
N GLU A 170 -17.90 9.63 -5.61
CA GLU A 170 -17.88 8.72 -6.76
C GLU A 170 -16.48 8.56 -7.37
N PHE A 171 -15.70 9.65 -7.47
CA PHE A 171 -14.34 9.58 -8.00
C PHE A 171 -13.45 8.81 -7.05
N THR A 172 -13.52 9.08 -5.74
CA THR A 172 -12.77 8.33 -4.72
C THR A 172 -13.13 6.83 -4.73
N THR A 173 -14.43 6.51 -4.80
CA THR A 173 -14.91 5.12 -4.84
C THR A 173 -14.38 4.38 -6.08
N ASN A 174 -14.45 5.02 -7.24
CA ASN A 174 -13.88 4.47 -8.47
C ASN A 174 -12.35 4.37 -8.40
N ALA A 175 -11.68 5.35 -7.80
CA ALA A 175 -10.23 5.35 -7.60
C ALA A 175 -9.78 4.14 -6.77
N ILE A 176 -10.48 3.87 -5.67
CA ILE A 176 -10.29 2.69 -4.83
C ILE A 176 -10.47 1.41 -5.64
N ASN A 177 -11.54 1.33 -6.44
CA ASN A 177 -11.82 0.14 -7.24
C ASN A 177 -10.70 -0.14 -8.27
N TYR A 178 -10.20 0.90 -8.96
CA TYR A 178 -9.04 0.75 -9.85
C TYR A 178 -7.78 0.31 -9.09
N GLY A 179 -7.57 0.84 -7.89
CA GLY A 179 -6.49 0.41 -7.00
C GLY A 179 -6.52 -1.08 -6.68
N LEU A 180 -7.69 -1.56 -6.25
CA LEU A 180 -7.91 -2.98 -5.94
C LEU A 180 -7.81 -3.87 -7.19
N ARG A 181 -8.26 -3.39 -8.35
CA ARG A 181 -8.08 -4.09 -9.64
C ARG A 181 -6.61 -4.21 -10.01
N ALA A 182 -5.82 -3.17 -9.79
CA ALA A 182 -4.38 -3.21 -10.04
C ALA A 182 -3.67 -4.18 -9.10
N GLN A 183 -3.98 -4.14 -7.81
CA GLN A 183 -3.51 -5.11 -6.82
C GLN A 183 -3.85 -6.54 -7.28
N ASN A 184 -5.12 -6.80 -7.60
CA ASN A 184 -5.55 -8.11 -8.08
C ASN A 184 -4.74 -8.60 -9.29
N LYS A 185 -4.52 -7.76 -10.30
CA LYS A 185 -3.71 -8.09 -11.48
C LYS A 185 -2.24 -8.33 -11.15
N PHE A 186 -1.68 -7.58 -10.20
CA PHE A 186 -0.30 -7.79 -9.76
C PHE A 186 -0.12 -9.15 -9.07
N TYR A 187 -1.00 -9.50 -8.13
CA TYR A 187 -0.99 -10.83 -7.49
C TYR A 187 -1.32 -11.96 -8.47
N THR A 188 -2.17 -11.71 -9.49
CA THR A 188 -2.39 -12.66 -10.59
C THR A 188 -1.10 -12.89 -11.38
N SER A 189 -0.31 -11.84 -11.62
CA SER A 189 0.97 -11.95 -12.33
C SER A 189 1.98 -12.78 -11.52
N MET A 190 2.00 -12.64 -10.19
CA MET A 190 2.83 -13.48 -9.31
C MET A 190 2.40 -14.94 -9.33
N MET A 191 1.08 -15.22 -9.32
CA MET A 191 0.56 -16.58 -9.45
C MET A 191 0.98 -17.20 -10.79
N LYS A 192 0.88 -16.46 -11.90
CA LYS A 192 1.31 -16.91 -13.22
C LYS A 192 2.82 -17.13 -13.30
N TRP A 193 3.62 -16.33 -12.60
CA TRP A 193 5.06 -16.58 -12.47
C TRP A 193 5.33 -17.90 -11.72
N ALA A 194 4.64 -18.13 -10.59
CA ALA A 194 4.84 -19.34 -9.80
C ALA A 194 4.38 -20.62 -10.52
N ALA A 195 3.32 -20.53 -11.35
CA ALA A 195 2.81 -21.64 -12.15
C ALA A 195 3.79 -22.17 -13.20
N LYS A 196 4.88 -21.44 -13.49
CA LYS A 196 5.96 -21.91 -14.38
C LYS A 196 6.70 -23.11 -13.80
N ASP A 197 6.87 -23.13 -12.48
CA ASP A 197 7.65 -24.14 -11.76
C ASP A 197 6.78 -25.10 -10.93
N ASP A 198 5.53 -24.71 -10.60
CA ASP A 198 4.57 -25.55 -9.88
C ASP A 198 3.31 -25.82 -10.71
N GLN A 199 3.24 -27.03 -11.26
CA GLN A 199 2.11 -27.49 -12.10
C GLN A 199 0.79 -27.65 -11.32
N ASN A 200 0.81 -27.59 -9.98
CA ASN A 200 -0.41 -27.63 -9.18
C ASN A 200 -1.12 -26.26 -9.12
N ILE A 201 -0.44 -25.18 -9.52
CA ILE A 201 -1.02 -23.85 -9.61
C ILE A 201 -1.77 -23.75 -10.94
N PRO A 202 -3.10 -23.50 -10.93
CA PRO A 202 -3.87 -23.40 -12.16
C PRO A 202 -3.49 -22.13 -12.94
N GLU A 203 -3.55 -22.21 -14.28
CA GLU A 203 -3.26 -21.05 -15.15
C GLU A 203 -4.18 -19.86 -14.90
N GLU A 204 -5.44 -20.14 -14.57
CA GLU A 204 -6.47 -19.17 -14.20
C GLU A 204 -7.11 -19.57 -12.87
N TYR A 205 -7.37 -18.57 -12.03
CA TYR A 205 -7.98 -18.79 -10.73
C TYR A 205 -8.90 -17.64 -10.35
N THR A 206 -10.08 -18.01 -9.89
CA THR A 206 -11.04 -17.13 -9.24
C THR A 206 -11.43 -17.76 -7.91
N PHE A 207 -11.36 -16.98 -6.83
CA PHE A 207 -11.75 -17.45 -5.51
C PHE A 207 -13.22 -17.92 -5.47
N ASN A 208 -13.44 -19.10 -4.88
CA ASN A 208 -14.77 -19.60 -4.57
C ASN A 208 -15.11 -19.29 -3.09
N PRO A 209 -16.21 -18.56 -2.79
CA PRO A 209 -16.63 -18.27 -1.41
C PRO A 209 -16.79 -19.48 -0.50
N ASP A 210 -17.09 -20.65 -1.07
CA ASP A 210 -17.27 -21.92 -0.36
C ASP A 210 -15.95 -22.68 -0.13
N THR A 211 -14.80 -22.08 -0.43
CA THR A 211 -13.49 -22.68 -0.18
C THR A 211 -13.36 -23.04 1.31
N THR A 212 -13.27 -24.34 1.57
CA THR A 212 -13.13 -24.91 2.91
C THR A 212 -11.71 -24.70 3.45
N VAL A 213 -11.55 -24.73 4.77
CA VAL A 213 -10.22 -24.72 5.42
C VAL A 213 -9.33 -25.86 4.90
N LYS A 214 -9.92 -27.03 4.62
CA LYS A 214 -9.18 -28.18 4.07
C LYS A 214 -8.63 -27.88 2.67
N GLN A 215 -9.42 -27.27 1.79
CA GLN A 215 -8.96 -26.88 0.46
C GLN A 215 -7.89 -25.79 0.53
N TRP A 216 -8.12 -24.79 1.39
CA TRP A 216 -7.19 -23.69 1.63
C TRP A 216 -5.80 -24.17 2.07
N ASN A 217 -5.73 -25.16 2.95
CA ASN A 217 -4.47 -25.72 3.43
C ASN A 217 -3.64 -26.40 2.33
N ASN A 218 -4.25 -26.77 1.20
CA ASN A 218 -3.55 -27.36 0.06
C ASN A 218 -3.10 -26.33 -0.97
N TYR A 219 -3.43 -25.04 -0.80
CA TYR A 219 -2.98 -23.98 -1.71
C TYR A 219 -1.57 -23.53 -1.36
N SER A 220 -0.75 -23.32 -2.40
CA SER A 220 0.50 -22.59 -2.27
C SER A 220 0.24 -21.14 -1.80
N LEU A 221 1.25 -20.51 -1.23
CA LEU A 221 1.11 -19.15 -0.73
C LEU A 221 0.78 -18.15 -1.86
N THR A 222 1.32 -18.33 -3.05
CA THR A 222 1.00 -17.46 -4.20
C THR A 222 -0.48 -17.57 -4.61
N LEU A 223 -1.05 -18.78 -4.59
CA LEU A 223 -2.47 -19.00 -4.84
C LEU A 223 -3.35 -18.42 -3.72
N LYS A 224 -2.96 -18.59 -2.45
CA LYS A 224 -3.64 -17.96 -1.30
C LYS A 224 -3.64 -16.44 -1.40
N ASN A 225 -2.51 -15.83 -1.72
CA ASN A 225 -2.41 -14.37 -1.88
C ASN A 225 -3.30 -13.87 -3.02
N LYS A 226 -3.38 -14.58 -4.14
CA LYS A 226 -4.32 -14.27 -5.23
C LYS A 226 -5.78 -14.43 -4.78
N ALA A 227 -6.12 -15.49 -4.05
CA ALA A 227 -7.46 -15.68 -3.50
C ALA A 227 -7.87 -14.52 -2.58
N ILE A 228 -6.96 -14.05 -1.72
CA ILE A 228 -7.20 -12.86 -0.90
C ILE A 228 -7.34 -11.60 -1.77
N ALA A 229 -6.54 -11.43 -2.80
CA ALA A 229 -6.69 -10.29 -3.71
C ALA A 229 -8.03 -10.30 -4.46
N ASP A 230 -8.62 -11.47 -4.74
CA ASP A 230 -10.00 -11.58 -5.27
C ASP A 230 -11.02 -11.13 -4.24
N ILE A 231 -10.87 -11.59 -3.00
CA ILE A 231 -11.79 -11.22 -1.91
C ILE A 231 -11.72 -9.72 -1.65
N MET A 232 -10.52 -9.14 -1.57
CA MET A 232 -10.33 -7.71 -1.34
C MET A 232 -10.97 -6.87 -2.45
N LEU A 233 -10.84 -7.29 -3.71
CA LEU A 233 -11.50 -6.62 -4.82
C LEU A 233 -13.04 -6.78 -4.75
N GLY A 234 -13.52 -8.00 -4.49
CA GLY A 234 -14.95 -8.31 -4.44
C GLY A 234 -15.70 -7.65 -3.28
N SER A 235 -15.03 -7.40 -2.16
CA SER A 235 -15.59 -6.73 -0.97
C SER A 235 -15.22 -5.26 -0.87
N ASN A 236 -14.52 -4.70 -1.86
CA ASN A 236 -14.00 -3.34 -1.84
C ASN A 236 -13.13 -3.02 -0.60
N LEU A 237 -12.35 -4.00 -0.13
CA LEU A 237 -11.54 -3.92 1.07
C LEU A 237 -10.23 -3.16 0.80
N TYR A 238 -10.32 -1.82 0.85
CA TYR A 238 -9.19 -0.92 0.66
C TYR A 238 -8.59 -0.51 2.01
N VAL A 239 -7.51 -1.20 2.39
CA VAL A 239 -6.93 -1.18 3.74
C VAL A 239 -5.40 -1.13 3.68
N SER A 240 -4.76 -0.86 4.82
CA SER A 240 -3.31 -0.63 4.91
C SER A 240 -2.47 -1.90 4.79
N TYR A 241 -3.00 -3.07 5.17
CA TYR A 241 -2.31 -4.34 5.01
C TYR A 241 -2.44 -4.91 3.59
N MET A 242 -1.57 -5.86 3.25
CA MET A 242 -1.53 -6.50 1.94
C MET A 242 -2.18 -7.90 1.94
N PRO A 243 -2.47 -8.49 0.76
CA PRO A 243 -2.99 -9.85 0.65
C PRO A 243 -2.20 -10.91 1.43
N GLN A 244 -0.87 -10.82 1.49
CA GLN A 244 -0.05 -11.77 2.25
C GLN A 244 -0.20 -11.64 3.76
N ASP A 245 -0.48 -10.44 4.28
CA ASP A 245 -0.68 -10.23 5.70
C ASP A 245 -2.00 -10.86 6.15
N LEU A 246 -3.07 -10.63 5.38
CA LEU A 246 -4.37 -11.26 5.62
C LEU A 246 -4.29 -12.79 5.44
N THR A 247 -3.54 -13.27 4.45
CA THR A 247 -3.26 -14.71 4.28
C THR A 247 -2.59 -15.30 5.52
N ALA A 248 -1.53 -14.67 6.00
CA ALA A 248 -0.82 -15.09 7.20
C ALA A 248 -1.72 -15.08 8.43
N LYS A 249 -2.61 -14.09 8.55
CA LYS A 249 -3.56 -14.02 9.65
C LYS A 249 -4.60 -15.16 9.61
N ILE A 250 -5.08 -15.52 8.43
CA ILE A 250 -6.00 -16.65 8.23
C ILE A 250 -5.31 -17.96 8.62
N ASP A 251 -4.09 -18.20 8.13
CA ASP A 251 -3.33 -19.40 8.45
C ASP A 251 -3.00 -19.47 9.95
N GLN A 252 -2.68 -18.35 10.59
CA GLN A 252 -2.51 -18.24 12.05
C GLN A 252 -3.78 -18.64 12.80
N MET A 253 -4.95 -18.19 12.34
CA MET A 253 -6.24 -18.49 12.98
C MET A 253 -6.64 -19.96 12.80
N ILE A 254 -6.34 -20.54 11.64
CA ILE A 254 -6.52 -21.97 11.36
C ILE A 254 -5.58 -22.80 12.23
N SER A 255 -4.28 -22.50 12.21
CA SER A 255 -3.26 -23.31 12.90
C SER A 255 -3.39 -23.26 14.42
N SER A 256 -3.88 -22.13 14.98
CA SER A 256 -4.11 -21.98 16.42
C SER A 256 -5.41 -22.63 16.91
N GLY A 257 -6.20 -23.24 16.02
CA GLY A 257 -7.49 -23.85 16.36
C GLY A 257 -8.62 -22.85 16.63
N LYS A 258 -8.35 -21.54 16.53
CA LYS A 258 -9.35 -20.48 16.74
C LYS A 258 -10.48 -20.53 15.72
N ALA A 259 -10.17 -20.85 14.45
CA ALA A 259 -11.18 -21.04 13.42
C ALA A 259 -12.18 -22.15 13.81
N THR A 260 -11.66 -23.31 14.26
CA THR A 260 -12.47 -24.44 14.74
C THR A 260 -13.29 -24.08 15.98
N ALA A 261 -12.69 -23.41 16.97
CA ALA A 261 -13.37 -23.01 18.20
C ALA A 261 -14.57 -22.06 17.95
N LEU A 262 -14.50 -21.26 16.87
CA LEU A 262 -15.55 -20.35 16.43
C LEU A 262 -16.48 -20.94 15.36
N ASN A 263 -16.35 -22.24 15.03
CA ASN A 263 -17.10 -22.93 13.99
C ASN A 263 -16.99 -22.26 12.59
N LEU A 264 -15.83 -21.70 12.27
CA LEU A 264 -15.56 -21.05 10.98
C LEU A 264 -15.03 -22.09 9.98
N ASN A 265 -15.93 -22.61 9.15
CA ASN A 265 -15.64 -23.76 8.26
C ASN A 265 -15.16 -23.36 6.85
N SER A 266 -15.30 -22.09 6.47
CA SER A 266 -14.87 -21.55 5.17
C SER A 266 -13.90 -20.39 5.31
N VAL A 267 -13.04 -20.20 4.30
CA VAL A 267 -12.08 -19.08 4.26
C VAL A 267 -12.82 -17.74 4.32
N SER A 268 -13.93 -17.61 3.60
CA SER A 268 -14.77 -16.40 3.62
C SER A 268 -15.26 -16.05 5.04
N SER A 269 -15.67 -17.06 5.81
CA SER A 269 -16.10 -16.84 7.21
C SER A 269 -14.96 -16.38 8.11
N ILE A 270 -13.74 -16.89 7.90
CA ILE A 270 -12.54 -16.48 8.63
C ILE A 270 -12.16 -15.04 8.25
N VAL A 271 -12.10 -14.74 6.95
CA VAL A 271 -11.80 -13.39 6.43
C VAL A 271 -12.73 -12.38 7.06
N LYS A 272 -14.04 -12.61 7.00
CA LYS A 272 -15.04 -11.72 7.59
C LYS A 272 -14.73 -11.40 9.06
N VAL A 273 -14.47 -12.43 9.87
CA VAL A 273 -14.16 -12.24 11.30
C VAL A 273 -12.88 -11.44 11.49
N VAL A 274 -11.79 -11.78 10.80
CA VAL A 274 -10.50 -11.08 11.02
C VAL A 274 -10.52 -9.64 10.49
N THR A 275 -11.31 -9.35 9.45
CA THR A 275 -11.47 -8.00 8.91
C THR A 275 -12.39 -7.14 9.79
N GLU A 276 -13.54 -7.67 10.24
CA GLU A 276 -14.50 -6.93 11.07
C GLU A 276 -13.95 -6.64 12.48
N THR A 277 -13.07 -7.51 12.99
CA THR A 277 -12.44 -7.31 14.32
C THR A 277 -11.17 -6.47 14.27
N GLY A 278 -10.71 -6.05 13.09
CA GLY A 278 -9.43 -5.34 12.94
C GLY A 278 -8.22 -6.17 13.39
N ALA A 279 -8.33 -7.51 13.30
CA ALA A 279 -7.30 -8.39 13.84
C ALA A 279 -6.05 -8.50 12.95
N VAL A 280 -6.16 -8.09 11.68
CA VAL A 280 -5.06 -8.11 10.71
C VAL A 280 -4.20 -6.87 10.87
N GLN A 281 -2.89 -7.05 10.93
CA GLN A 281 -1.92 -5.96 11.00
C GLN A 281 -1.01 -5.98 9.77
N GLY A 282 -0.49 -4.81 9.39
CA GLY A 282 0.61 -4.76 8.44
C GLY A 282 1.80 -5.56 8.99
N ASN A 283 2.49 -6.27 8.10
CA ASN A 283 3.62 -7.15 8.41
C ASN A 283 3.26 -8.43 9.20
N ASP A 284 1.98 -8.79 9.30
CA ASP A 284 1.58 -10.12 9.81
C ASP A 284 2.26 -11.24 8.99
N PHE A 285 2.46 -11.03 7.68
CA PHE A 285 3.19 -11.98 6.85
C PHE A 285 4.62 -12.25 7.35
N ILE A 286 5.40 -11.19 7.59
CA ILE A 286 6.81 -11.29 7.97
C ILE A 286 6.96 -12.03 9.29
N LYS A 287 6.07 -11.74 10.24
CA LYS A 287 6.01 -12.42 11.53
C LYS A 287 5.82 -13.93 11.40
N TRP A 288 4.94 -14.36 10.49
CA TRP A 288 4.54 -15.77 10.36
C TRP A 288 5.26 -16.55 9.26
N LYS A 289 6.01 -15.87 8.39
CA LYS A 289 6.79 -16.48 7.31
C LYS A 289 7.68 -17.63 7.79
N PRO A 290 8.48 -17.51 8.87
CA PRO A 290 9.33 -18.61 9.32
C PRO A 290 8.54 -19.85 9.77
N THR A 291 7.29 -19.65 10.22
CA THR A 291 6.45 -20.72 10.76
C THR A 291 5.67 -21.46 9.67
N TYR A 292 5.09 -20.73 8.70
CA TYR A 292 4.16 -21.32 7.74
C TYR A 292 4.69 -21.41 6.31
N TYR A 293 5.67 -20.60 5.94
CA TYR A 293 6.02 -20.37 4.53
C TYR A 293 7.51 -20.53 4.23
N ALA A 294 8.27 -21.18 5.12
CA ALA A 294 9.71 -21.34 4.96
C ALA A 294 10.10 -22.14 3.70
N SER A 295 9.23 -23.06 3.25
CA SER A 295 9.43 -23.90 2.07
C SER A 295 8.75 -23.38 0.80
N GLU A 296 8.05 -22.25 0.86
CA GLU A 296 7.32 -21.70 -0.28
C GLU A 296 8.30 -21.05 -1.27
N SER A 297 8.11 -21.34 -2.56
CA SER A 297 8.80 -20.61 -3.63
C SER A 297 8.04 -19.32 -3.94
N LEU A 298 8.69 -18.18 -3.74
CA LEU A 298 8.08 -16.86 -3.89
C LEU A 298 8.88 -16.00 -4.87
N PRO A 299 8.20 -15.10 -5.61
CA PRO A 299 8.91 -14.05 -6.33
C PRO A 299 9.85 -13.30 -5.38
N ALA A 300 11.03 -12.93 -5.85
CA ALA A 300 11.99 -12.13 -5.08
C ALA A 300 11.54 -10.65 -4.94
N LEU A 301 10.41 -10.44 -4.28
CA LEU A 301 9.81 -9.14 -3.99
C LEU A 301 10.09 -8.73 -2.54
N PRO A 302 10.38 -7.45 -2.27
CA PRO A 302 10.79 -6.97 -0.93
C PRO A 302 9.82 -7.29 0.18
N PHE A 303 8.51 -7.15 -0.05
CA PHE A 303 7.50 -7.45 0.97
C PHE A 303 7.39 -8.95 1.30
N PHE A 304 8.11 -9.83 0.58
CA PHE A 304 8.28 -11.22 0.99
C PHE A 304 9.55 -11.47 1.82
N THR A 305 10.48 -10.52 1.90
CA THR A 305 11.81 -10.72 2.50
C THR A 305 12.17 -9.75 3.62
N GLU A 306 11.58 -8.56 3.63
CA GLU A 306 11.90 -7.46 4.55
C GLU A 306 10.97 -7.42 5.77
#